data_AF-A0A7K9SZI9-F1
#
_entry.id   AF-A0A7K9SZI9-F1
#
_cell.length_a   1.000
_cell.length_b   1.000
_cell.length_c   1.000
_cell.angle_alpha   90.00
_cell.angle_beta   90.00
_cell.angle_gamma   90.00
#
_symmetry.space_group_name_H-M   'P 1'
#
loop_
_entity.id
_entity.type
_entity.pdbx_description
1 polymer ?
#
loop_
_entity_poly.entity_id
_entity_poly.type
_entity_poly.pdbx_seq_one_letter_code
_entity_poly.pdbx_strand_id
1 'polypeptide(L)' 'LISSHLPVQLFPKAFFSSKAKVIYTVRNPKDVLVSLYHFSRIFRPYKDPGSLEEFLEKFLEGDVPFGSWFDHVQGWLQL' A
#
# COMPACT_ATOMS: atom_id res chain seq x y z
N LEU A 1 -8.62 14.64 -11.55
CA LEU A 1 -8.52 13.21 -11.17
C LEU A 1 -7.22 13.04 -10.39
N ILE A 2 -7.26 12.36 -9.25
CA ILE A 2 -6.09 12.14 -8.38
C ILE A 2 -6.01 10.63 -8.12
N SER A 3 -4.80 10.08 -8.16
CA SER A 3 -4.50 8.74 -7.68
C SER A 3 -3.59 8.86 -6.45
N SER A 4 -3.74 7.93 -5.51
CA SER A 4 -2.96 7.92 -4.28
C SER A 4 -2.86 6.50 -3.72
N HIS A 5 -1.75 6.22 -3.04
CA HIS A 5 -1.56 5.03 -2.21
C HIS A 5 -1.56 5.39 -0.72
N LEU A 6 -2.04 6.58 -0.34
CA LEU A 6 -2.09 6.96 1.06
C LEU A 6 -3.11 6.10 1.81
N PRO A 7 -2.76 5.61 2.99
CA PRO A 7 -3.72 4.94 3.85
C PRO A 7 -4.73 5.98 4.37
N VAL A 8 -5.95 5.53 4.68
CA VAL A 8 -7.08 6.42 4.98
C VAL A 8 -6.79 7.42 6.10
N GLN A 9 -6.03 7.00 7.11
CA GLN A 9 -5.71 7.82 8.29
C GLN A 9 -4.82 9.02 7.96
N LEU A 10 -4.11 8.99 6.83
CA LEU A 10 -3.28 10.08 6.33
C LEU A 10 -3.98 10.89 5.23
N PHE A 11 -5.19 10.50 4.81
CA PHE A 11 -5.92 11.21 3.77
C PHE A 11 -6.45 12.56 4.29
N PRO A 12 -6.47 13.64 3.49
CA PRO A 12 -6.89 14.95 3.96
C PRO A 12 -8.31 14.94 4.54
N LYS A 13 -8.48 15.41 5.78
CA LYS A 13 -9.80 15.45 6.45
C LYS A 13 -10.87 16.17 5.62
N ALA A 14 -10.47 17.20 4.88
CA ALA A 14 -11.34 17.96 3.99
C ALA A 14 -11.99 17.12 2.87
N PHE A 15 -11.38 15.99 2.48
CA PHE A 15 -11.96 15.06 1.53
C PHE A 15 -13.29 14.48 2.03
N PHE A 16 -13.33 14.06 3.29
CA PHE A 16 -14.52 13.39 3.88
C PHE A 16 -15.72 14.32 4.02
N SER A 17 -15.49 15.63 4.06
CA SER A 17 -16.56 16.65 4.02
C SER A 17 -16.88 17.14 2.61
N SER A 18 -16.20 16.66 1.58
CA SER A 18 -16.36 17.11 0.19
C SER A 18 -17.38 16.26 -0.58
N LYS A 19 -17.70 16.68 -1.81
CA LYS A 19 -18.51 15.88 -2.77
C LYS A 19 -17.66 14.95 -3.64
N ALA A 20 -16.34 14.88 -3.39
CA ALA A 20 -15.46 14.01 -4.16
C ALA A 20 -15.80 12.54 -3.88
N LYS A 21 -15.55 11.68 -4.87
CA LYS A 21 -15.76 10.24 -4.77
C LYS A 21 -14.41 9.52 -4.82
N VAL A 22 -14.31 8.40 -4.12
CA VAL A 22 -13.16 7.50 -4.16
C VAL A 22 -13.56 6.17 -4.79
N ILE A 23 -12.65 5.62 -5.60
CA ILE A 23 -12.70 4.23 -6.02
C ILE A 23 -11.47 3.58 -5.40
N TYR A 24 -11.70 2.61 -4.50
CA TYR A 24 -10.64 1.84 -3.86
C TYR A 24 -10.51 0.48 -4.55
N THR A 25 -9.29 0.06 -4.84
CA THR A 25 -9.02 -1.26 -5.44
C THR A 25 -8.24 -2.12 -4.47
N VAL A 26 -8.62 -3.39 -4.37
CA VAL A 26 -7.95 -4.38 -3.53
C VAL A 26 -7.55 -5.59 -4.37
N ARG A 27 -6.42 -6.19 -4.04
CA ARG A 27 -5.85 -7.37 -4.71
C ARG A 27 -5.42 -8.38 -3.65
N ASN A 28 -5.39 -9.67 -4.00
CA ASN A 28 -4.86 -10.73 -3.14
C ASN A 28 -3.48 -10.31 -2.59
N PRO A 29 -3.24 -10.35 -1.26
CA PRO A 29 -2.00 -9.88 -0.65
C PRO A 29 -0.77 -10.65 -1.13
N LYS A 30 -0.91 -11.94 -1.47
CA LYS A 30 0.19 -12.76 -2.01
C LYS A 30 0.66 -12.24 -3.37
N ASP A 31 -0.27 -11.80 -4.21
CA ASP A 31 0.06 -11.22 -5.50
C ASP A 31 0.65 -9.81 -5.36
N VAL A 32 0.17 -9.04 -4.37
CA VAL A 32 0.70 -7.71 -4.04
C VAL A 32 2.15 -7.82 -3.58
N LEU A 33 2.45 -8.76 -2.68
CA LEU A 33 3.80 -9.06 -2.21
C LEU A 33 4.75 -9.32 -3.37
N VAL A 34 4.42 -10.28 -4.25
CA VAL A 34 5.26 -10.65 -5.39
C VAL A 34 5.45 -9.46 -6.33
N SER A 35 4.37 -8.74 -6.64
CA SER A 35 4.43 -7.55 -7.49
C SER A 35 5.32 -6.45 -6.90
N LEU A 36 5.22 -6.20 -5.59
CA LEU A 36 5.99 -5.16 -4.91
C LEU A 36 7.46 -5.55 -4.77
N TYR A 37 7.76 -6.83 -4.52
CA TYR A 37 9.14 -7.35 -4.52
C TYR A 37 9.83 -7.07 -5.86
N HIS A 38 9.20 -7.46 -6.98
CA HIS A 38 9.75 -7.20 -8.30
C HIS A 38 9.85 -5.71 -8.62
N PHE A 39 8.83 -4.92 -8.26
CA PHE A 39 8.85 -3.47 -8.41
C PHE A 39 10.02 -2.84 -7.66
N SER A 40 10.29 -3.27 -6.43
CA SER A 40 11.38 -2.76 -5.59
C SER A 40 12.77 -3.03 -6.18
N ARG A 41 12.92 -4.09 -6.98
CA ARG A 41 14.17 -4.40 -7.68
C ARG A 41 14.43 -3.52 -8.90
N ILE A 42 13.37 -3.03 -9.55
CA ILE A 42 13.48 -2.23 -10.79
C ILE A 42 13.38 -0.73 -10.53
N PHE A 43 12.73 -0.32 -9.44
CA PHE A 43 12.51 1.08 -9.12
C PHE A 43 13.71 1.63 -8.35
N ARG A 44 14.61 2.32 -9.08
CA ARG A 44 15.90 2.82 -8.58
C ARG A 44 15.86 3.55 -7.22
N PRO A 45 14.82 4.32 -6.87
CA PRO A 45 14.77 4.97 -5.55
C PRO A 45 14.61 4.00 -4.38
N TYR A 46 14.18 2.76 -4.60
CA TYR A 46 14.06 1.78 -3.53
C TYR A 46 15.40 1.10 -3.29
N LYS A 47 15.63 0.74 -2.03
CA LYS A 47 16.76 -0.11 -1.65
C LYS A 47 16.53 -1.52 -2.20
N ASP A 48 17.62 -2.27 -2.36
CA ASP A 48 17.54 -3.69 -2.69
C ASP A 48 16.60 -4.39 -1.68
N PRO A 49 15.54 -5.06 -2.15
CA PRO A 49 14.60 -5.73 -1.26
C PRO A 49 15.20 -6.95 -0.54
N GLY A 50 16.34 -7.49 -1.01
CA GLY A 50 16.93 -8.72 -0.48
C GLY A 50 16.29 -9.97 -1.09
N SER A 51 16.24 -11.07 -0.34
CA SER A 51 15.53 -12.28 -0.76
C SER A 51 14.01 -12.09 -0.71
N LEU A 52 13.26 -13.00 -1.34
CA LEU A 52 11.79 -12.95 -1.26
C LEU A 52 11.30 -13.24 0.16
N GLU A 53 12.01 -14.10 0.89
CA GLU A 53 11.73 -14.48 2.27
C GLU A 53 11.92 -13.29 3.22
N GLU A 54 13.04 -12.57 3.10
CA GLU A 54 13.29 -11.32 3.86
C GLU A 54 12.25 -10.24 3.52
N PHE A 55 11.87 -10.15 2.24
CA PHE A 55 10.86 -9.20 1.81
C PHE A 55 9.46 -9.56 2.33
N LEU A 56 9.14 -10.85 2.43
CA LEU A 56 7.90 -11.34 3.03
C LEU A 56 7.80 -10.93 4.50
N GLU A 57 8.88 -11.08 5.27
CA GLU A 57 8.92 -10.64 6.67
C GLU A 57 8.62 -9.14 6.80
N LYS A 58 9.32 -8.30 6.03
CA LYS A 58 9.06 -6.85 5.97
C LYS A 58 7.63 -6.52 5.57
N PHE A 59 7.07 -7.23 4.58
CA PHE A 59 5.68 -7.02 4.14
C PHE A 59 4.67 -7.35 5.24
N LEU A 60 4.90 -8.42 6.00
CA LEU A 60 4.05 -8.82 7.12
C LEU A 60 4.15 -7.86 8.32
N GLU A 61 5.34 -7.30 8.56
CA GLU A 61 5.58 -6.27 9.57
C GLU A 61 5.08 -4.88 9.14
N GLY A 62 4.78 -4.70 7.86
CA GLY A 62 4.40 -3.41 7.29
C GLY A 62 5.59 -2.47 7.07
N ASP A 63 6.83 -2.95 7.12
CA ASP A 63 8.06 -2.23 6.76
C ASP A 63 8.25 -2.20 5.24
N VAL A 64 7.23 -1.70 4.55
CA VAL A 64 7.20 -1.52 3.10
C VAL A 64 6.55 -0.18 2.77
N PRO A 65 6.75 0.36 1.57
CA PRO A 65 6.08 1.59 1.15
C PRO A 65 4.57 1.52 1.39
N PHE A 66 4.02 2.58 1.98
CA PHE A 66 2.60 2.72 2.36
C PHE A 66 2.11 1.82 3.52
N GLY A 67 3.03 1.10 4.17
CA GLY A 67 2.78 0.40 5.44
C GLY A 67 2.12 -0.96 5.28
N SER A 68 1.55 -1.45 6.39
CA SER A 68 0.83 -2.72 6.46
C SER A 68 -0.30 -2.78 5.43
N TRP A 69 -0.27 -3.80 4.57
CA TRP A 69 -1.35 -4.07 3.62
C TRP A 69 -2.69 -4.30 4.34
N PHE A 70 -2.65 -5.00 5.49
CA PHE A 70 -3.84 -5.33 6.27
C PHE A 70 -4.50 -4.06 6.82
N ASP A 71 -3.72 -3.19 7.46
CA ASP A 71 -4.24 -1.93 8.02
C ASP A 71 -4.72 -0.99 6.92
N HIS A 72 -4.00 -0.95 5.80
CA HIS A 72 -4.36 -0.13 4.66
C HIS A 72 -5.71 -0.55 4.06
N VAL A 73 -5.92 -1.86 3.84
CA VAL A 73 -7.18 -2.38 3.29
C VAL A 73 -8.30 -2.23 4.30
N GLN A 74 -8.06 -2.60 5.55
CA GLN A 74 -9.06 -2.47 6.61
C GLN A 74 -9.54 -1.02 6.76
N GLY A 75 -8.61 -0.06 6.79
CA GLY A 75 -8.96 1.35 6.95
C GLY A 75 -9.85 1.89 5.82
N TRP A 76 -9.55 1.54 4.56
CA TRP A 76 -10.36 2.00 3.43
C TRP A 76 -11.69 1.25 3.27
N LEU A 77 -11.79 -0.01 3.69
CA LEU A 77 -13.03 -0.80 3.62
C LEU A 77 -13.99 -0.55 4.79
N GLN A 78 -13.49 -0.04 5.92
CA GLN A 78 -14.31 0.29 7.10
C GLN A 78 -14.84 1.73 7.12
N LEU A 79 -14.56 2.51 6.06
CA LEU A 79 -15.13 3.84 5.82
C LEU A 79 -16.64 3.81 5.58
#